data_AF-A0A8J3Z1B3-F1
#
_entry.id   AF-A0A8J3Z1B3-F1
#
_cell.length_a   1.000
_cell.length_b   1.000
_cell.length_c   1.000
_cell.angle_alpha   90.00
_cell.angle_beta   90.00
_cell.angle_gamma   90.00
#
_symmetry.space_group_name_H-M   'P 1'
#
loop_
_entity.id
_entity.type
_entity.pdbx_description
1 polymer ?
#
loop_
_entity_poly.entity_id
_entity_poly.type
_entity_poly.pdbx_seq_one_letter_code
_entity_poly.pdbx_strand_id
1 'polypeptide(L)'
;MSVVDDWDTAAQAAEQRGDLHKAIELVGSVAECYSRDPYLHNAHLWHLDLLARAGRLDELASLGESDVHARRRLDRALRDMDRDT
;
A
#
# COMPACT_ATOMS: atom_id res chain seq x y z
N MET A 1 11.98 23.19 -13.40
CA MET A 1 11.53 22.43 -12.22
C MET A 1 10.02 22.38 -12.28
N SER A 2 9.47 21.25 -12.73
CA SER A 2 8.02 21.05 -12.73
C SER A 2 7.63 20.51 -11.37
N VAL A 3 6.64 21.12 -10.73
CA VAL A 3 5.94 20.65 -9.53
C VAL A 3 5.09 19.45 -9.95
N VAL A 4 5.74 18.33 -10.25
CA VAL A 4 5.15 17.01 -10.07
C VAL A 4 5.74 16.54 -8.76
N ASP A 5 4.92 16.69 -7.72
CA ASP A 5 5.29 16.49 -6.34
C ASP A 5 6.02 15.17 -6.15
N ASP A 6 7.13 15.21 -5.40
CA ASP A 6 7.98 14.07 -5.04
C ASP A 6 7.20 13.20 -4.04
N TRP A 7 6.11 12.59 -4.52
CA TRP A 7 5.11 11.89 -3.73
C TRP A 7 5.74 10.73 -2.97
N ASP A 8 6.77 10.09 -3.53
CA ASP A 8 7.50 9.00 -2.93
C ASP A 8 8.37 9.50 -1.76
N THR A 9 9.08 10.61 -1.90
CA THR A 9 9.81 11.24 -0.80
C THR A 9 8.85 11.70 0.30
N ALA A 10 7.71 12.28 -0.05
CA ALA A 10 6.69 12.68 0.91
C ALA A 10 6.07 11.47 1.64
N ALA A 11 5.78 10.39 0.92
CA ALA A 11 5.26 9.15 1.48
C ALA A 11 6.28 8.45 2.37
N GLN A 12 7.55 8.41 1.97
CA GLN A 12 8.65 7.88 2.79
C GLN A 12 8.80 8.69 4.08
N ALA A 13 8.73 10.03 4.00
CA ALA A 13 8.80 10.89 5.17
C ALA A 13 7.62 10.66 6.12
N ALA A 14 6.41 10.46 5.60
CA ALA A 14 5.23 10.11 6.40
C ALA A 14 5.40 8.74 7.08
N GLU A 15 5.83 7.73 6.32
CA GLU A 15 6.07 6.39 6.83
C GLU A 15 7.14 6.37 7.95
N GLN A 16 8.25 7.06 7.76
CA GLN A 16 9.32 7.17 8.77
C GLN A 16 8.86 7.83 10.08
N ARG A 17 7.86 8.73 10.00
CA ARG A 17 7.24 9.36 11.16
C ARG A 17 6.15 8.50 11.80
N GLY A 18 5.82 7.35 11.22
CA GLY A 18 4.72 6.50 11.65
C GLY A 18 3.34 6.97 11.19
N ASP A 19 3.26 8.01 10.33
CA ASP A 19 2.01 8.47 9.75
C ASP A 19 1.62 7.59 8.56
N LEU A 20 1.20 6.37 8.88
CA LEU A 20 0.80 5.38 7.88
C LEU A 20 -0.43 5.86 7.09
N HIS A 21 -1.34 6.62 7.70
CA HIS A 21 -2.51 7.14 6.99
C HIS A 21 -2.08 8.07 5.85
N LYS A 22 -1.17 9.02 6.14
CA LYS A 22 -0.68 9.94 5.11
C LYS A 22 0.14 9.21 4.03
N ALA A 23 0.97 8.25 4.43
CA ALA A 23 1.71 7.43 3.47
C ALA A 23 0.75 6.67 2.54
N ILE A 24 -0.32 6.06 3.08
CA ILE A 24 -1.33 5.36 2.29
C ILE A 24 -1.99 6.29 1.27
N GLU A 25 -2.42 7.48 1.69
CA GLU A 25 -3.05 8.46 0.81
C GLU A 25 -2.13 8.85 -0.36
N LEU A 26 -0.86 9.16 -0.06
CA LEU A 26 0.11 9.60 -1.05
C LEU A 26 0.44 8.48 -2.06
N VAL A 27 0.79 7.29 -1.58
CA VAL A 27 1.15 6.17 -2.46
C VAL A 27 -0.07 5.67 -3.23
N GLY A 28 -1.23 5.60 -2.59
CA GLY A 28 -2.49 5.16 -3.21
C GLY A 28 -2.94 6.05 -4.37
N SER A 29 -2.56 7.33 -4.37
CA SER A 29 -2.92 8.27 -5.43
C SER A 29 -2.25 7.99 -6.78
N VAL A 30 -1.13 7.27 -6.78
CA VAL A 30 -0.36 6.90 -7.98
C VAL A 30 -0.29 5.40 -8.24
N ALA A 31 -0.74 4.59 -7.28
CA ALA A 31 -0.64 3.14 -7.32
C ALA A 31 -1.50 2.53 -8.43
N GLU A 32 -0.88 1.70 -9.28
CA GLU A 32 -1.59 0.97 -10.33
C GLU A 32 -1.20 -0.51 -10.36
N CYS A 33 -2.19 -1.40 -10.14
CA CYS A 33 -1.97 -2.85 -10.06
C CYS A 33 -1.35 -3.45 -11.33
N TYR A 34 -1.89 -3.12 -12.51
CA TYR A 34 -1.45 -3.72 -13.79
C TYR A 34 -0.72 -2.74 -14.70
N SER A 35 -0.05 -1.74 -14.12
CA SER A 35 0.71 -0.77 -14.91
C SER A 35 1.90 -1.42 -15.62
N ARG A 36 2.17 -0.95 -16.84
CA ARG A 36 3.44 -1.27 -17.52
C ARG A 36 4.58 -0.42 -17.01
N ASP A 37 4.28 0.66 -16.29
CA ASP A 37 5.28 1.45 -15.60
C ASP A 37 5.69 0.72 -14.30
N PRO A 38 6.95 0.27 -14.18
CA PRO A 38 7.42 -0.41 -12.97
C PRO A 38 7.33 0.48 -11.73
N TYR A 39 7.41 1.80 -11.87
CA TYR A 39 7.31 2.73 -10.75
C TYR A 39 5.89 2.75 -10.16
N LEU A 40 4.86 2.82 -11.00
CA LEU A 40 3.46 2.80 -10.56
C LEU A 40 3.04 1.42 -10.02
N HIS A 41 3.57 0.34 -10.61
CA HIS A 41 3.35 -1.01 -10.08
C HIS A 41 4.04 -1.20 -8.71
N ASN A 42 5.26 -0.68 -8.53
CA ASN A 42 5.94 -0.72 -7.23
C ASN A 42 5.20 0.12 -6.18
N ALA A 43 4.69 1.29 -6.56
CA ALA A 43 3.82 2.09 -5.69
C ALA A 43 2.60 1.29 -5.24
N HIS A 44 2.00 0.51 -6.14
CA HIS A 44 0.90 -0.38 -5.78
C HIS A 44 1.30 -1.45 -4.75
N LEU A 45 2.43 -2.14 -4.94
CA LEU A 45 2.90 -3.12 -3.95
C LEU A 45 3.19 -2.48 -2.58
N TRP A 46 3.73 -1.27 -2.58
CA TRP A 46 3.99 -0.49 -1.37
C TRP A 46 2.68 -0.06 -0.69
N HIS A 47 1.69 0.39 -1.44
CA HIS A 47 0.37 0.75 -0.91
C HIS A 47 -0.27 -0.43 -0.16
N LEU A 48 -0.21 -1.64 -0.72
CA LEU A 48 -0.74 -2.85 -0.06
C LEU A 48 0.03 -3.20 1.22
N ASP A 49 1.35 -2.98 1.25
CA ASP A 49 2.19 -3.13 2.44
C ASP A 49 1.75 -2.18 3.57
N LEU A 50 1.54 -0.92 3.23
CA LEU A 50 1.10 0.10 4.17
C LEU A 50 -0.30 -0.21 4.73
N LEU A 51 -1.25 -0.66 3.88
CA LEU A 51 -2.58 -1.09 4.34
C LEU A 51 -2.48 -2.23 5.35
N ALA A 52 -1.65 -3.23 5.08
CA ALA A 52 -1.46 -4.36 5.99
C ALA A 52 -0.86 -3.93 7.34
N ARG A 53 0.17 -3.07 7.32
CA ARG A 53 0.81 -2.54 8.53
C ARG A 53 -0.11 -1.64 9.35
N ALA A 54 -1.00 -0.92 8.68
CA ALA A 54 -2.03 -0.10 9.32
C ALA A 54 -3.24 -0.91 9.81
N GLY A 55 -3.27 -2.24 9.59
CA GLY A 55 -4.41 -3.08 9.96
C GLY A 55 -5.69 -2.82 9.13
N ARG A 56 -5.58 -2.18 7.97
CA ARG A 56 -6.71 -1.85 7.09
C ARG A 56 -7.11 -3.06 6.23
N LEU A 57 -7.51 -4.14 6.89
CA LEU A 57 -7.80 -5.43 6.28
C LEU A 57 -9.05 -5.40 5.39
N ASP A 58 -10.06 -4.61 5.75
CA ASP A 58 -11.28 -4.46 4.96
C ASP A 58 -10.97 -3.89 3.56
N GLU A 59 -10.05 -2.93 3.48
CA GLU A 59 -9.62 -2.36 2.20
C GLU A 59 -8.79 -3.34 1.38
N LEU A 60 -7.92 -4.13 2.01
CA LEU A 60 -7.24 -5.24 1.34
C LEU A 60 -8.25 -6.29 0.84
N ALA A 61 -9.33 -6.53 1.57
CA ALA A 61 -10.37 -7.46 1.17
C ALA A 61 -11.15 -6.95 -0.05
N SER A 62 -11.55 -5.67 -0.05
CA SER A 62 -12.21 -5.04 -1.19
C SER A 62 -11.32 -5.02 -2.44
N LEU A 63 -10.05 -4.60 -2.30
CA LEU A 63 -9.10 -4.65 -3.42
C LEU A 63 -8.88 -6.09 -3.90
N GLY A 64 -8.80 -7.03 -2.96
CA GLY A 64 -8.60 -8.46 -3.20
C GLY A 64 -9.73 -9.17 -3.94
N GLU A 65 -10.83 -8.50 -4.29
CA GLU A 65 -11.85 -9.01 -5.21
C GLU A 65 -11.37 -9.03 -6.66
N SER A 66 -10.53 -8.06 -7.04
CA SER A 66 -10.01 -7.91 -8.41
C SER A 66 -8.48 -7.89 -8.50
N ASP A 67 -7.78 -7.74 -7.37
CA ASP A 67 -6.33 -7.67 -7.30
C ASP A 67 -5.75 -8.87 -6.51
N VAL A 68 -5.00 -9.70 -7.22
CA VAL A 68 -4.35 -10.89 -6.64
C VAL A 68 -3.26 -10.54 -5.63
N HIS A 69 -2.62 -9.37 -5.74
CA HIS A 69 -1.61 -8.90 -4.80
C HIS A 69 -2.26 -8.51 -3.47
N ALA A 70 -3.36 -7.75 -3.51
CA ALA A 70 -4.14 -7.42 -2.32
C ALA A 70 -4.64 -8.67 -1.60
N ARG A 71 -5.20 -9.65 -2.33
CA ARG A 71 -5.65 -10.93 -1.75
C ARG A 71 -4.52 -11.66 -1.03
N ARG A 72 -3.35 -11.79 -1.68
CA ARG A 72 -2.17 -12.44 -1.07
C ARG A 72 -1.67 -11.69 0.17
N ARG A 73 -1.75 -10.36 0.16
CA ARG A 73 -1.33 -9.52 1.29
C ARG A 73 -2.28 -9.69 2.48
N LEU A 74 -3.59 -9.74 2.22
CA LEU A 74 -4.62 -10.03 3.22
C LEU A 74 -4.43 -11.41 3.85
N ASP A 75 -4.31 -12.46 3.02
CA ASP A 75 -4.15 -13.83 3.51
C ASP A 75 -2.90 -13.98 4.40
N ARG A 76 -1.83 -13.25 4.08
CA ARG A 76 -0.63 -13.20 4.92
C ARG A 76 -0.91 -12.50 6.24
N ALA A 77 -1.53 -11.32 6.21
CA ALA A 77 -1.82 -10.55 7.42
C ALA A 77 -2.73 -11.33 8.39
N LEU A 78 -3.76 -12.02 7.87
CA LEU A 78 -4.62 -12.89 8.67
C LEU A 78 -3.84 -14.04 9.32
N ARG A 79 -2.98 -14.73 8.56
CA ARG A 79 -2.15 -15.82 9.09
C ARG A 79 -1.16 -15.35 10.15
N ASP A 80 -0.59 -14.16 10.00
CA ASP A 80 0.36 -13.62 10.97
C ASP A 80 -0.37 -13.27 12.28
N MET A 81 -1.58 -12.71 12.22
CA MET A 81 -2.40 -12.47 13.42
C MET A 81 -2.83 -13.76 14.12
N ASP A 82 -3.24 -14.79 13.37
CA ASP A 82 -3.63 -16.09 13.94
C ASP A 82 -2.47 -16.79 14.69
N ARG A 83 -1.21 -16.43 14.38
CA ARG A 83 -0.02 -16.97 15.07
C ARG A 83 0.36 -16.19 16.32
N ASP A 84 -0.08 -14.94 16.42
CA ASP A 84 0.19 -14.05 17.55
C ASP A 84 -0.87 -14.17 18.67
N THR A 85 -1.97 -14.90 18.41
CA THR A 85 -3.04 -15.24 19.37
C THR A 85 -2.89 -16.63 19.97
#